data_AF-A0A7C3QXV4-F1
#
_entry.id   AF-A0A7C3QXV4-F1
#
_cell.length_a   1.000
_cell.length_b   1.000
_cell.length_c   1.000
_cell.angle_alpha   90.00
_cell.angle_beta   90.00
_cell.angle_gamma   90.00
#
_symmetry.space_group_name_H-M   'P 1'
#
loop_
_entity.id
_entity.type
_entity.pdbx_description
1 polymer ?
#
loop_
_entity_poly.entity_id
_entity_poly.type
_entity_poly.pdbx_seq_one_letter_code
_entity_poly.pdbx_strand_id
1 'polypeptide(L)'
;MSASPSPEAYEAYIRRNETWNFVVNTLDLVFYNLAWSFIFSSTILTLYASHLTSSATLIGLIPAIQSIGYFLPQLFMAQHTERLPRKKPLVQKISVLERVPYLFVTLGILLWPSAPNWFSFTVLALSLATATLAGGL
;
A
#
# COMPACT_ATOMS: atom_id res chain seq x y z
N MET A 1 -33.74 -1.96 -5.23
CA MET A 1 -32.95 -3.20 -5.41
C MET A 1 -32.77 -3.41 -6.90
N SER A 2 -31.60 -3.09 -7.47
CA SER A 2 -31.32 -3.41 -8.88
C SER A 2 -31.13 -4.92 -9.00
N ALA A 3 -31.94 -5.58 -9.82
CA ALA A 3 -31.81 -7.02 -10.08
C ALA A 3 -30.37 -7.34 -10.51
N SER A 4 -29.79 -8.40 -9.93
CA SER A 4 -28.51 -8.94 -10.36
C SER A 4 -28.59 -9.25 -11.87
N PRO A 5 -27.60 -8.87 -12.69
CA PRO A 5 -27.62 -9.21 -14.10
C PRO A 5 -27.70 -10.73 -14.29
N SER A 6 -28.37 -11.18 -15.36
CA SER A 6 -28.40 -12.61 -15.70
C SER A 6 -26.96 -13.12 -15.93
N PRO A 7 -26.68 -14.41 -15.69
CA PRO A 7 -25.34 -14.98 -15.90
C PRO A 7 -24.78 -14.67 -17.30
N GLU A 8 -25.61 -14.79 -18.34
CA GLU A 8 -25.23 -14.49 -19.72
C GLU A 8 -24.87 -13.01 -19.94
N ALA A 9 -25.64 -12.08 -19.35
CA ALA A 9 -25.36 -10.65 -19.44
C ALA A 9 -24.05 -10.28 -18.70
N TYR A 10 -23.75 -10.98 -17.61
CA TYR A 10 -22.50 -10.81 -16.87
C TYR A 10 -21.29 -11.33 -17.66
N GLU A 11 -21.39 -12.49 -18.30
CA GLU A 11 -20.32 -13.02 -19.16
C GLU A 11 -20.05 -12.13 -20.37
N ALA A 12 -21.10 -11.63 -21.03
CA ALA A 12 -20.97 -10.68 -22.13
C ALA A 12 -20.28 -9.39 -21.69
N TYR A 13 -20.60 -8.89 -20.48
CA TYR A 13 -19.92 -7.75 -19.88
C TYR A 13 -18.43 -8.02 -19.63
N ILE A 14 -18.06 -9.21 -19.12
CA ILE A 14 -16.66 -9.57 -18.91
C ILE A 14 -15.90 -9.59 -20.24
N ARG A 15 -16.39 -10.33 -21.24
CA ARG A 15 -15.73 -10.45 -22.55
C ARG A 15 -15.53 -9.10 -23.22
N ARG A 16 -16.53 -8.21 -23.14
CA ARG A 16 -16.43 -6.86 -23.71
C ARG A 16 -15.30 -6.03 -23.10
N ASN A 17 -14.97 -6.25 -21.83
CA ASN A 17 -13.99 -5.46 -21.09
C ASN A 17 -12.69 -6.23 -20.82
N GLU A 18 -12.53 -7.45 -21.34
CA GLU A 18 -11.45 -8.36 -20.98
C GLU A 18 -10.07 -7.77 -21.29
N THR A 19 -9.87 -7.24 -22.51
CA THR A 19 -8.59 -6.64 -22.92
C THR A 19 -8.24 -5.39 -22.11
N TRP A 20 -9.22 -4.51 -21.86
CA TRP A 20 -9.04 -3.33 -21.02
C TRP A 20 -8.68 -3.72 -19.59
N ASN A 21 -9.44 -4.63 -18.99
CA ASN A 21 -9.16 -5.11 -17.64
C ASN A 21 -7.79 -5.79 -17.58
N PHE A 22 -7.44 -6.63 -18.54
CA PHE A 22 -6.14 -7.29 -18.59
C PHE A 22 -5.00 -6.25 -18.60
N VAL A 23 -5.01 -5.32 -19.55
CA VAL A 23 -3.96 -4.30 -19.68
C VAL A 23 -3.85 -3.44 -18.43
N VAL A 24 -4.97 -2.93 -17.91
CA VAL A 24 -4.96 -2.06 -16.71
C VAL A 24 -4.46 -2.81 -15.48
N ASN A 25 -4.89 -4.06 -15.26
CA ASN A 25 -4.42 -4.84 -14.11
C ASN A 25 -2.94 -5.22 -14.27
N THR A 26 -2.47 -5.55 -15.47
CA THR A 26 -1.05 -5.81 -15.73
C THR A 26 -0.20 -4.57 -15.46
N LEU A 27 -0.62 -3.39 -15.94
CA LEU A 27 0.09 -2.15 -15.69
C LEU A 27 0.10 -1.81 -14.19
N ASP A 28 -1.03 -1.93 -13.49
CA ASP A 28 -1.08 -1.70 -12.04
C ASP A 28 -0.13 -2.65 -11.30
N LEU A 29 -0.10 -3.94 -11.65
CA LEU A 29 0.82 -4.90 -11.04
C LEU A 29 2.28 -4.54 -11.31
N VAL A 30 2.63 -4.13 -12.53
CA VAL A 30 4.00 -3.72 -12.88
C VAL A 30 4.42 -2.50 -12.08
N PHE A 31 3.60 -1.44 -12.07
CA PHE A 31 3.92 -0.21 -11.33
C PHE A 31 3.92 -0.42 -9.82
N TYR A 32 3.04 -1.28 -9.31
CA TYR A 32 3.03 -1.67 -7.91
C TYR A 32 4.33 -2.37 -7.52
N ASN A 33 4.77 -3.37 -8.28
CA ASN A 33 6.03 -4.08 -8.00
C ASN A 33 7.25 -3.15 -8.13
N LEU A 34 7.24 -2.27 -9.13
CA LEU A 34 8.28 -1.26 -9.29
C LEU A 34 8.32 -0.32 -8.07
N ALA A 35 7.18 0.23 -7.66
CA ALA A 35 7.10 1.08 -6.48
C ALA A 35 7.54 0.33 -5.21
N TRP A 36 7.09 -0.92 -5.04
CA TRP A 36 7.46 -1.78 -3.92
C TRP A 36 8.98 -1.97 -3.81
N SER A 37 9.67 -2.10 -4.95
CA SER A 37 11.14 -2.19 -4.96
C SER A 37 11.82 -0.97 -4.33
N PHE A 38 11.26 0.24 -4.49
CA PHE A 38 11.77 1.49 -3.91
C PHE A 38 11.46 1.63 -2.42
N ILE A 39 10.40 1.00 -1.93
CA ILE A 39 9.98 1.06 -0.52
C ILE A 39 10.24 -0.25 0.22
N PHE A 40 11.17 -1.07 -0.28
CA PHE A 40 11.51 -2.33 0.33
C PHE A 40 12.13 -2.09 1.71
N SER A 41 11.45 -2.54 2.77
CA SER A 41 11.80 -2.10 4.13
C SER A 41 13.16 -2.61 4.57
N SER A 42 13.50 -3.86 4.26
CA SER A 42 14.71 -4.53 4.74
C SER A 42 16.01 -3.94 4.17
N THR A 43 15.96 -3.28 3.02
CA THR A 43 17.15 -2.69 2.38
C THR A 43 17.02 -1.18 2.23
N ILE A 44 16.09 -0.69 1.41
CA ILE A 44 16.06 0.73 1.01
C ILE A 44 15.62 1.61 2.17
N LEU A 45 14.49 1.29 2.82
CA LEU A 45 13.99 2.15 3.90
C LEU A 45 14.85 2.02 5.17
N THR A 46 15.41 0.84 5.42
CA THR A 46 16.39 0.63 6.50
C THR A 46 17.67 1.45 6.25
N LEU A 47 18.17 1.47 5.02
CA LEU A 47 19.31 2.32 4.64
C LEU A 47 18.96 3.81 4.76
N TYR A 48 17.78 4.22 4.29
CA TYR A 48 17.34 5.61 4.44
C TYR A 48 17.27 6.00 5.92
N ALA A 49 16.73 5.14 6.78
CA ALA A 49 16.68 5.37 8.23
C ALA A 49 18.07 5.45 8.87
N SER A 50 19.08 4.71 8.39
CA SER A 50 20.44 4.77 8.94
C SER A 50 21.15 6.10 8.65
N HIS A 51 20.72 6.84 7.61
CA HIS A 51 21.15 8.21 7.38
C HIS A 51 20.46 9.24 8.30
N LEU A 52 19.33 8.86 8.91
CA LEU A 52 18.56 9.73 9.81
C LEU A 52 18.94 9.51 11.29
N THR A 53 19.30 8.30 11.69
CA THR A 53 19.62 7.96 13.08
C THR A 53 20.71 6.91 13.19
N SER A 54 21.50 7.00 14.26
CA SER A 54 22.50 5.99 14.63
C SER A 54 21.95 4.87 15.52
N SER A 55 20.68 4.97 15.94
CA SER A 55 20.07 3.97 16.82
C SER A 55 19.67 2.72 16.07
N ALA A 56 20.33 1.59 16.36
CA ALA A 56 20.00 0.29 15.78
C ALA A 56 18.54 -0.12 16.05
N THR A 57 17.96 0.27 17.18
CA THR A 57 16.57 -0.05 17.52
C THR A 57 15.59 0.70 16.62
N LEU A 58 15.85 1.98 16.33
CA LEU A 58 15.01 2.78 15.42
C LEU A 58 15.14 2.33 13.97
N ILE A 59 16.34 1.95 13.54
CA ILE A 59 16.56 1.39 12.20
C ILE A 59 15.80 0.06 12.07
N GLY A 60 15.93 -0.85 13.04
CA GLY A 60 15.22 -2.13 13.06
C GLY A 60 13.70 -2.03 13.19
N LEU A 61 13.19 -0.89 13.69
CA LEU A 61 11.76 -0.63 13.79
C LEU A 61 11.08 -0.50 12.42
N ILE A 62 11.80 -0.04 11.40
CA ILE A 62 11.29 0.15 10.03
C ILE A 62 10.72 -1.15 9.43
N PRO A 63 11.49 -2.25 9.31
CA PRO A 63 10.94 -3.52 8.82
C PRO A 63 9.92 -4.12 9.79
N ALA A 64 10.03 -3.87 11.09
CA ALA A 64 9.05 -4.35 12.07
C ALA A 64 7.67 -3.72 11.87
N ILE A 65 7.59 -2.39 11.68
CA ILE A 65 6.34 -1.68 11.36
C ILE A 65 5.73 -2.21 10.08
N GLN A 66 6.54 -2.39 9.02
CA GLN A 66 6.01 -2.88 7.75
C GLN A 66 5.46 -4.30 7.87
N SER A 67 6.18 -5.18 8.58
CA SER A 67 5.75 -6.57 8.79
C SER A 67 4.46 -6.64 9.61
N ILE A 68 4.42 -5.98 10.77
CA ILE A 68 3.22 -5.96 11.62
C ILE A 68 2.06 -5.32 10.87
N GLY A 69 2.28 -4.18 10.22
CA GLY A 69 1.23 -3.50 9.49
C GLY A 69 0.66 -4.32 8.34
N TYR A 70 1.46 -5.15 7.67
CA TYR A 70 0.95 -6.04 6.63
C TYR A 70 0.10 -7.20 7.18
N PHE A 71 0.52 -7.82 8.29
CA PHE A 71 -0.14 -9.02 8.85
C PHE A 71 -1.28 -8.73 9.83
N LEU A 72 -1.25 -7.59 10.51
CA LEU A 72 -2.23 -7.28 11.56
C LEU A 72 -3.64 -7.00 11.01
N PRO A 73 -3.84 -6.18 9.94
CA PRO A 73 -5.16 -5.86 9.44
C PRO A 73 -5.87 -7.09 8.86
N GLN A 74 -5.15 -7.95 8.14
CA GLN A 74 -5.73 -9.18 7.57
C GLN A 74 -6.28 -10.11 8.64
N LEU A 75 -5.65 -10.18 9.82
CA LEU A 75 -6.14 -10.99 10.94
C LEU A 75 -7.53 -10.56 11.41
N PHE A 76 -7.83 -9.25 11.40
CA PHE A 76 -9.12 -8.70 11.85
C PHE A 76 -10.13 -8.52 10.71
N MET A 77 -9.67 -8.22 9.50
CA MET A 77 -10.52 -7.83 8.36
C MET A 77 -10.87 -8.99 7.42
N ALA A 78 -10.21 -10.15 7.51
CA ALA A 78 -10.48 -11.29 6.63
C ALA A 78 -11.96 -11.70 6.65
N GLN A 79 -12.53 -11.90 7.84
CA GLN A 79 -13.94 -12.31 8.00
C GLN A 79 -14.92 -11.24 7.51
N HIS A 80 -14.60 -9.97 7.74
CA HIS A 80 -15.44 -8.86 7.28
C HIS A 80 -15.46 -8.78 5.75
N THR A 81 -14.29 -8.92 5.14
CA THR A 81 -14.11 -8.76 3.69
C THR A 81 -14.68 -9.93 2.90
N GLU A 82 -14.64 -11.14 3.45
CA GLU A 82 -15.26 -12.32 2.84
C GLU A 82 -16.79 -12.16 2.69
N ARG A 83 -17.43 -11.50 3.65
CA ARG A 83 -18.89 -11.30 3.67
C ARG A 83 -19.36 -10.14 2.79
N LEU A 84 -18.45 -9.37 2.17
CA LEU A 84 -18.84 -8.23 1.35
C LEU A 84 -19.37 -8.68 -0.01
N PRO A 85 -20.58 -8.23 -0.42
CA PRO A 85 -21.17 -8.60 -1.70
C PRO A 85 -20.38 -8.05 -2.89
N ARG A 86 -19.58 -6.99 -2.70
CA ARG A 86 -18.69 -6.40 -3.71
C ARG A 86 -17.40 -5.91 -3.06
N LYS A 87 -16.27 -6.53 -3.41
CA LYS A 87 -14.94 -6.19 -2.86
C LYS A 87 -14.28 -4.98 -3.52
N LYS A 88 -14.58 -4.71 -4.80
CA LYS A 88 -13.92 -3.65 -5.61
C LYS A 88 -13.86 -2.27 -4.93
N PRO A 89 -14.95 -1.71 -4.36
CA PRO A 89 -14.89 -0.37 -3.75
C PRO A 89 -13.99 -0.31 -2.50
N LEU A 90 -13.94 -1.42 -1.75
CA LEU A 90 -13.08 -1.51 -0.56
C LEU A 90 -11.61 -1.57 -0.97
N VAL A 91 -11.28 -2.47 -1.91
CA VAL A 91 -9.92 -2.60 -2.45
C VAL A 91 -9.43 -1.27 -3.01
N GLN A 92 -10.24 -0.55 -3.80
CA GLN A 92 -9.85 0.74 -4.34
C GLN A 92 -9.55 1.79 -3.26
N LYS A 93 -10.32 1.84 -2.17
CA LYS A 93 -10.07 2.77 -1.06
C LYS A 93 -8.76 2.43 -0.33
N ILE A 94 -8.54 1.15 -0.07
CA ILE A 94 -7.34 0.67 0.61
C ILE A 94 -6.10 0.91 -0.25
N SER A 95 -6.14 0.58 -1.54
CA SER A 95 -5.01 0.82 -2.44
C SER A 95 -4.60 2.30 -2.52
N VAL A 96 -5.55 3.23 -2.40
CA VAL A 96 -5.22 4.66 -2.31
C VAL A 96 -4.56 4.98 -0.96
N LEU A 97 -5.12 4.49 0.14
CA LEU A 97 -4.59 4.73 1.49
C LEU A 97 -3.22 4.08 1.73
N GLU A 98 -2.90 2.98 1.07
CA GLU A 98 -1.57 2.36 1.10
C GLU A 98 -0.51 3.22 0.38
N ARG A 99 -0.91 3.91 -0.70
CA ARG A 99 0.02 4.61 -1.61
C ARG A 99 0.25 6.07 -1.22
N VAL A 100 -0.79 6.77 -0.78
CA VAL A 100 -0.74 8.20 -0.44
C VAL A 100 0.30 8.52 0.64
N PRO A 101 0.47 7.73 1.72
CA PRO A 101 1.43 8.06 2.76
C PRO A 101 2.87 8.15 2.27
N TYR A 102 3.29 7.28 1.35
CA TYR A 102 4.64 7.32 0.78
C TYR A 102 4.93 8.59 -0.01
N LEU A 103 3.90 9.26 -0.54
CA LEU A 103 4.08 10.56 -1.19
C LEU A 103 4.61 11.62 -0.22
N PHE A 104 4.24 11.56 1.07
CA PHE A 104 4.77 12.50 2.06
C PHE A 104 6.27 12.30 2.30
N VAL A 105 6.75 11.05 2.26
CA VAL A 105 8.18 10.74 2.35
C VAL A 105 8.91 11.30 1.13
N THR A 106 8.41 11.03 -0.08
CA THR A 106 9.01 11.54 -1.32
C THR A 106 9.02 13.06 -1.39
N LEU A 107 7.91 13.71 -1.05
CA LEU A 107 7.81 15.17 -1.02
C LEU A 107 8.72 15.78 0.04
N GLY A 108 8.86 15.15 1.21
CA GLY A 108 9.81 15.57 2.24
C GLY A 108 11.25 15.55 1.73
N ILE A 109 11.65 14.46 1.07
CA ILE A 109 13.00 14.32 0.50
C ILE A 109 13.25 15.35 -0.60
N LEU A 110 12.28 15.60 -1.50
CA LEU A 110 12.46 16.49 -2.65
C LEU A 110 12.36 17.98 -2.31
N LEU A 111 11.40 18.35 -1.46
CA LEU A 111 11.08 19.76 -1.16
C LEU A 111 11.85 20.28 0.05
N TRP A 112 12.23 19.42 0.99
CA TRP A 112 12.98 19.82 2.19
C TRP A 112 14.12 18.85 2.55
N PRO A 113 15.18 18.76 1.72
CA PRO A 113 16.30 17.85 1.98
C PRO A 113 17.05 18.15 3.29
N SER A 114 17.02 19.39 3.76
CA SER A 114 17.67 19.86 4.98
C SER A 114 16.78 19.77 6.24
N ALA A 115 15.66 19.04 6.16
CA ALA A 115 14.79 18.84 7.30
C ALA A 115 15.53 18.13 8.46
N PRO A 116 15.21 18.43 9.73
CA PRO A 116 15.81 17.75 10.87
C PRO A 116 15.61 16.23 10.78
N ASN A 117 16.66 15.46 11.03
CA ASN A 117 16.61 14.00 10.84
C ASN A 117 15.47 13.32 11.64
N TRP A 118 15.21 13.77 12.87
CA TRP A 118 14.13 13.24 13.70
C TRP A 118 12.75 13.45 13.06
N PHE A 119 12.56 14.58 12.37
CA PHE A 119 11.32 14.90 11.69
C PHE A 119 11.13 13.98 10.48
N SER A 120 12.14 13.88 9.62
CA SER A 120 12.13 12.98 8.45
C SER A 120 11.91 11.51 8.86
N PHE A 121 12.51 11.09 9.98
CA PHE A 121 12.30 9.75 10.52
C PHE A 121 10.86 9.56 10.99
N THR A 122 10.28 10.55 11.66
CA THR A 122 8.88 10.51 12.11
C THR A 122 7.93 10.43 10.92
N VAL A 123 8.16 11.22 9.86
CA VAL A 123 7.37 11.16 8.62
C VAL A 123 7.49 9.76 8.00
N LEU A 124 8.69 9.19 7.90
CA LEU A 124 8.90 7.83 7.40
C LEU A 124 8.12 6.80 8.21
N ALA A 125 8.27 6.80 9.54
CA ALA A 125 7.65 5.82 10.42
C ALA A 125 6.11 5.90 10.41
N LEU A 126 5.55 7.12 10.44
CA LEU A 126 4.10 7.33 10.35
C LEU A 126 3.56 6.95 8.98
N SER A 127 4.28 7.29 7.91
CA SER A 127 3.88 6.93 6.55
C SER A 127 3.88 5.42 6.36
N LEU A 128 4.90 4.73 6.88
CA LEU A 128 4.95 3.28 6.89
C LEU A 128 3.79 2.68 7.68
N ALA A 129 3.60 3.10 8.93
CA ALA A 129 2.55 2.56 9.78
C ALA A 129 1.16 2.74 9.17
N THR A 130 0.86 3.94 8.65
CA THR A 130 -0.44 4.22 8.02
C THR A 130 -0.62 3.45 6.71
N ALA A 131 0.40 3.40 5.85
CA ALA A 131 0.33 2.67 4.59
C ALA A 131 0.13 1.17 4.81
N THR A 132 0.88 0.57 5.73
CA THR A 132 0.86 -0.87 5.93
C THR A 132 -0.35 -1.30 6.74
N LEU A 133 -0.77 -0.55 7.77
CA LEU A 133 -2.00 -0.85 8.50
C LEU A 133 -3.27 -0.66 7.66
N ALA A 134 -3.24 0.20 6.64
CA ALA A 134 -4.32 0.28 5.67
C ALA A 134 -4.36 -0.98 4.77
N GLY A 135 -3.19 -1.56 4.51
CA GLY A 135 -3.00 -2.68 3.59
C GLY A 135 -2.92 -4.05 4.23
N GLY A 136 -4.04 -4.76 4.22
CA GLY A 136 -4.10 -6.13 4.71
C GLY A 136 -5.42 -6.79 4.36
N LEU A 137 -5.77 -6.79 3.08
CA LEU A 137 -6.86 -7.59 2.52
C LEU A 137 -6.35 -8.63 1.55
#